data_AF-A0A963LBQ0-F1
#
_entry.id   AF-A0A963LBQ0-F1
#
_cell.length_a   1.000
_cell.length_b   1.000
_cell.length_c   1.000
_cell.angle_alpha   90.00
_cell.angle_beta   90.00
_cell.angle_gamma   90.00
#
_symmetry.space_group_name_H-M   'P 1'
#
loop_
_entity.id
_entity.type
_entity.pdbx_description
1 polymer ?
#
loop_
_entity_poly.entity_id
_entity_poly.type
_entity_poly.pdbx_seq_one_letter_code
_entity_poly.pdbx_strand_id
1 'polypeptide(L)'
;MNPAESAVTSRSGRAFTRRLHRVYGGFTLAFIAFVLGLGLFEHMGLPDTWIGLIFLVATVLLFAVIGVVSRTTNAVEYYVAGRRIPAFYNGMATGADWMSAASFIGLAGTLYLQGFSGTPDDPGGLAFVLGWTGGYCLVALLLAPYLRRFGQYTIPDFLGQRYGGNLPRLIGVFAAILCSFTYVVAQIYGVGLITTHLTGIAFELGIFLGLGGILLCSFLGGMRAVTWTQVSQYIIIILAYMIPVVWLSVKQTGVPIPQIVYGVQMEKISARE
;
A
#
# COMPACT_ATOMS: atom_id res chain seq x y z
N MET A 1 -37.45 -5.88 5.22
CA MET A 1 -36.94 -5.37 3.93
C MET A 1 -37.63 -6.16 2.83
N ASN A 2 -38.37 -5.52 1.93
CA ASN A 2 -39.18 -6.20 0.91
C ASN A 2 -38.25 -6.78 -0.20
N PRO A 3 -38.46 -7.99 -0.74
CA PRO A 3 -37.64 -8.59 -1.81
C PRO A 3 -37.40 -7.70 -3.05
N ALA A 4 -38.30 -6.77 -3.37
CA ALA A 4 -38.08 -5.79 -4.43
C ALA A 4 -36.99 -4.77 -4.09
N GLU A 5 -36.95 -4.28 -2.84
CA GLU A 5 -35.91 -3.34 -2.38
C GLU A 5 -34.54 -4.01 -2.26
N SER A 6 -34.49 -5.29 -1.84
CA SER A 6 -33.24 -6.04 -1.79
C SER A 6 -32.69 -6.35 -3.19
N ALA A 7 -33.56 -6.60 -4.17
CA ALA A 7 -33.19 -6.79 -5.57
C ALA A 7 -32.66 -5.49 -6.21
N VAL A 8 -33.27 -4.34 -5.93
CA VAL A 8 -32.79 -3.03 -6.42
C VAL A 8 -31.45 -2.65 -5.79
N THR A 9 -31.30 -2.84 -4.48
CA THR A 9 -30.05 -2.55 -3.75
C THR A 9 -28.90 -3.44 -4.23
N SER A 10 -29.15 -4.73 -4.46
CA SER A 10 -28.14 -5.67 -4.98
C SER A 10 -27.77 -5.41 -6.45
N ARG A 11 -28.72 -5.00 -7.30
CA ARG A 11 -28.44 -4.58 -8.69
C ARG A 11 -27.58 -3.31 -8.73
N SER A 12 -27.89 -2.33 -7.88
CA SER A 12 -27.09 -1.10 -7.73
C SER A 12 -25.65 -1.40 -7.28
N GLY A 13 -25.47 -2.28 -6.30
CA GLY A 13 -24.15 -2.72 -5.84
C GLY A 13 -23.33 -3.43 -6.93
N ARG A 14 -23.94 -4.35 -7.70
CA ARG A 14 -23.25 -5.03 -8.82
C ARG A 14 -22.88 -4.06 -9.94
N ALA A 15 -23.75 -3.10 -10.27
CA ALA A 15 -23.46 -2.08 -11.27
C ALA A 15 -22.29 -1.17 -10.84
N PHE A 16 -22.25 -0.80 -9.55
CA PHE A 16 -21.14 -0.03 -8.97
C PHE A 16 -19.81 -0.79 -9.06
N THR A 17 -19.77 -2.05 -8.62
CA THR A 17 -18.56 -2.89 -8.72
C THR A 17 -18.12 -3.08 -10.17
N ARG A 18 -19.06 -3.32 -11.10
CA ARG A 18 -18.73 -3.46 -12.53
C ARG A 18 -18.14 -2.18 -13.12
N ARG A 19 -18.65 -1.01 -12.73
CA ARG A 19 -18.08 0.28 -13.11
C ARG A 19 -16.66 0.42 -12.59
N LEU A 20 -16.41 0.06 -11.33
CA LEU A 20 -15.07 0.10 -10.75
C LEU A 20 -14.11 -0.84 -11.47
N HIS A 21 -14.52 -2.08 -11.80
CA HIS A 21 -13.66 -3.01 -12.54
C HIS A 21 -13.27 -2.43 -13.90
N ARG A 22 -14.21 -1.75 -14.59
CA ARG A 22 -13.93 -1.09 -15.88
C ARG A 22 -12.95 0.08 -15.72
N VAL A 23 -13.15 0.92 -14.71
CA VAL A 23 -12.27 2.08 -14.45
C VAL A 23 -10.86 1.60 -14.12
N TYR A 24 -10.73 0.67 -13.18
CA TYR A 24 -9.42 0.17 -12.76
C TYR A 24 -8.77 -0.74 -13.79
N GLY A 25 -9.53 -1.50 -14.58
CA GLY A 25 -8.99 -2.22 -15.74
C GLY A 25 -8.46 -1.27 -16.80
N GLY A 26 -9.18 -0.17 -17.08
CA GLY A 26 -8.70 0.90 -17.95
C GLY A 26 -7.44 1.59 -17.41
N PHE A 27 -7.40 1.85 -16.10
CA PHE A 27 -6.22 2.39 -15.42
C PHE A 27 -5.02 1.45 -15.54
N THR A 28 -5.19 0.14 -15.32
CA THR A 28 -4.11 -0.85 -15.48
C THR A 28 -3.56 -0.84 -16.91
N LEU A 29 -4.42 -0.83 -17.92
CA LEU A 29 -3.99 -0.76 -19.32
C LEU A 29 -3.26 0.55 -19.64
N ALA A 30 -3.79 1.68 -19.15
CA ALA A 30 -3.15 2.98 -19.31
C ALA A 30 -1.78 3.03 -18.62
N PHE A 31 -1.66 2.44 -17.43
CA PHE A 31 -0.40 2.36 -16.70
C PHE A 31 0.62 1.46 -17.42
N ILE A 32 0.21 0.30 -17.93
CA ILE A 32 1.08 -0.55 -18.75
C ILE A 32 1.56 0.21 -19.99
N ALA A 33 0.65 0.88 -20.70
CA ALA A 33 1.00 1.70 -21.86
C ALA A 33 1.95 2.84 -21.50
N PHE A 34 1.76 3.48 -20.34
CA PHE A 34 2.64 4.52 -19.82
C PHE A 34 4.05 3.99 -19.54
N VAL A 35 4.17 2.84 -18.88
CA VAL A 35 5.46 2.18 -18.62
C VAL A 35 6.17 1.79 -19.92
N LEU A 36 5.44 1.17 -20.86
CA LEU A 36 5.99 0.80 -22.17
C LEU A 36 6.43 2.02 -22.98
N GLY A 37 5.65 3.11 -22.93
CA GLY A 37 5.99 4.37 -23.55
C GLY A 37 7.27 4.97 -22.96
N LEU A 38 7.43 4.96 -21.64
CA LEU A 38 8.66 5.41 -20.99
C LEU A 38 9.86 4.54 -21.37
N GLY A 39 9.71 3.22 -21.44
CA GLY A 39 10.78 2.33 -21.90
C GLY A 39 11.16 2.56 -23.37
N LEU A 40 10.21 2.96 -24.22
CA LEU A 40 10.52 3.38 -25.58
C LEU A 40 11.32 4.69 -25.59
N PHE A 41 10.93 5.68 -24.78
CA PHE A 41 11.68 6.94 -24.67
C PHE A 41 13.08 6.74 -24.10
N GLU A 42 13.24 5.84 -23.13
CA GLU A 42 14.55 5.40 -22.62
C GLU A 42 15.42 4.85 -23.75
N HIS A 43 14.87 3.95 -24.58
CA HIS A 43 15.57 3.41 -25.75
C HIS A 43 15.89 4.49 -26.81
N MET A 44 15.10 5.56 -26.88
CA MET A 44 15.37 6.73 -27.73
C MET A 44 16.39 7.71 -27.11
N GLY A 45 16.95 7.40 -25.94
CA GLY A 45 17.99 8.17 -25.28
C GLY A 45 17.49 9.18 -24.24
N LEU A 46 16.25 9.05 -23.75
CA LEU A 46 15.77 9.86 -22.64
C LEU A 46 16.56 9.52 -21.36
N PRO A 47 17.17 10.50 -20.67
CA PRO A 47 17.94 10.22 -19.47
C PRO A 47 17.08 9.73 -18.30
N ASP A 48 17.63 8.83 -17.48
CA ASP A 48 16.98 8.22 -16.31
C ASP A 48 16.36 9.25 -15.36
N THR A 49 17.02 10.40 -15.18
CA THR A 49 16.54 11.50 -14.32
C THR A 49 15.18 12.04 -14.79
N TRP A 50 14.98 12.15 -16.10
CA TRP A 50 13.71 12.60 -16.67
C TRP A 50 12.63 11.53 -16.54
N ILE A 51 12.99 10.26 -16.68
CA ILE A 51 12.06 9.13 -16.44
C ILE A 51 11.56 9.16 -14.99
N GLY A 52 12.49 9.32 -14.03
CA GLY A 52 12.17 9.47 -12.61
C GLY A 52 11.25 10.66 -12.33
N LEU A 53 11.54 11.82 -12.93
CA LEU A 53 10.73 13.03 -12.78
C LEU A 53 9.31 12.85 -13.36
N ILE A 54 9.19 12.26 -14.54
CA ILE A 54 7.89 11.99 -15.17
C ILE A 54 7.06 11.04 -14.30
N PHE A 55 7.67 9.99 -13.75
CA PHE A 55 7.00 9.07 -12.82
C PHE A 55 6.51 9.77 -11.54
N LEU A 56 7.37 10.60 -10.94
CA LEU A 56 7.05 11.36 -9.74
C LEU A 56 5.86 12.30 -9.99
N VAL A 57 5.94 13.13 -11.03
CA VAL A 57 4.89 14.10 -11.38
C VAL A 57 3.59 13.38 -11.74
N ALA A 58 3.64 12.31 -12.55
CA ALA A 58 2.47 11.52 -12.90
C ALA A 58 1.77 10.94 -11.66
N THR A 59 2.54 10.47 -10.67
CA THR A 59 2.00 9.92 -9.42
C THR A 59 1.34 11.00 -8.56
N VAL A 60 2.00 12.15 -8.40
CA VAL A 60 1.44 13.29 -7.66
C VAL A 60 0.16 13.80 -8.32
N LEU A 61 0.14 13.93 -9.65
CA LEU A 61 -1.04 14.35 -10.41
C LEU A 61 -2.18 13.34 -10.28
N LEU A 62 -1.89 12.03 -10.34
CA LEU A 62 -2.87 10.98 -10.13
C LEU A 62 -3.55 11.13 -8.75
N PHE A 63 -2.76 11.34 -7.70
CA PHE A 63 -3.30 11.50 -6.35
C PHE A 63 -4.12 12.79 -6.21
N ALA A 64 -3.63 13.89 -6.77
CA ALA A 64 -4.35 15.16 -6.79
C ALA A 64 -5.71 15.02 -7.49
N VAL A 65 -5.76 14.40 -8.67
CA VAL A 65 -7.01 14.16 -9.43
C VAL A 65 -7.97 13.30 -8.62
N ILE A 66 -7.51 12.19 -8.03
CA ILE A 66 -8.36 11.33 -7.21
C ILE A 66 -8.89 12.09 -5.98
N GLY A 67 -8.05 12.90 -5.35
CA GLY A 67 -8.43 13.76 -4.23
C GLY A 67 -9.53 14.75 -4.56
N VAL A 68 -9.39 15.48 -5.67
CA VAL A 68 -10.38 16.45 -6.13
C VAL A 68 -11.69 15.77 -6.51
N VAL A 69 -11.65 14.66 -7.25
CA VAL A 69 -12.85 13.92 -7.67
C VAL A 69 -13.56 13.25 -6.49
N SER A 70 -12.83 12.89 -5.44
CA SER A 70 -13.38 12.22 -4.26
C SER A 70 -13.74 13.18 -3.13
N ARG A 71 -13.70 14.50 -3.37
CA ARG A 71 -13.93 15.53 -2.35
C ARG A 71 -15.27 15.35 -1.64
N THR A 72 -15.25 15.41 -0.31
CA THR A 72 -16.45 15.28 0.53
C THR A 72 -16.35 16.11 1.80
N THR A 73 -17.50 16.64 2.26
CA THR A 73 -17.61 17.39 3.53
C THR A 73 -18.40 16.64 4.60
N ASN A 74 -18.95 15.47 4.27
CA ASN A 74 -19.73 14.66 5.22
C ASN A 74 -18.80 13.76 6.04
N ALA A 75 -18.90 13.80 7.37
CA ALA A 75 -18.04 13.04 8.29
C ALA A 75 -18.07 11.52 8.06
N VAL A 76 -19.22 10.92 7.74
CA VAL A 76 -19.32 9.47 7.50
C VAL A 76 -18.66 9.08 6.17
N GLU A 77 -18.78 9.93 5.15
CA GLU A 77 -18.06 9.74 3.88
C GLU A 77 -16.55 10.01 4.05
N TYR A 78 -16.19 10.98 4.89
CA TYR A 78 -14.81 11.37 5.15
C TYR A 78 -14.06 10.31 5.96
N TYR A 79 -14.64 9.75 7.02
CA TYR A 79 -13.92 8.80 7.89
C TYR A 79 -14.08 7.34 7.51
N VAL A 80 -15.18 6.93 6.86
CA VAL A 80 -15.42 5.50 6.53
C VAL A 80 -15.91 5.28 5.10
N ALA A 81 -15.86 6.29 4.23
CA ALA A 81 -16.33 6.23 2.85
C ALA A 81 -17.77 5.66 2.72
N GLY A 82 -18.62 6.01 3.68
CA GLY A 82 -20.01 5.53 3.73
C GLY A 82 -20.15 4.01 3.93
N ARG A 83 -19.04 3.29 4.22
CA ARG A 83 -18.95 1.82 4.26
C ARG A 83 -19.38 1.15 2.95
N ARG A 84 -19.22 1.84 1.81
CA ARG A 84 -19.69 1.38 0.47
C ARG A 84 -18.62 0.72 -0.37
N ILE A 85 -17.37 0.74 0.07
CA ILE A 85 -16.25 0.22 -0.72
C ILE A 85 -16.32 -1.32 -0.72
N PRO A 86 -16.30 -1.97 -1.91
CA PRO A 86 -16.35 -3.42 -2.00
C PRO A 86 -15.13 -4.07 -1.34
N ALA A 87 -15.32 -5.27 -0.77
CA ALA A 87 -14.28 -5.97 -0.02
C ALA A 87 -12.98 -6.19 -0.81
N PHE A 88 -13.07 -6.50 -2.11
CA PHE A 88 -11.92 -6.67 -2.99
C PHE A 88 -11.05 -5.40 -3.05
N TYR A 89 -11.66 -4.23 -3.25
CA TYR A 89 -10.97 -2.95 -3.32
C TYR A 89 -10.40 -2.50 -1.97
N ASN A 90 -11.14 -2.75 -0.88
CA ASN A 90 -10.58 -2.54 0.45
C ASN A 90 -9.36 -3.42 0.69
N GLY A 91 -9.40 -4.70 0.26
CA GLY A 91 -8.25 -5.60 0.35
C GLY A 91 -7.04 -5.11 -0.44
N MET A 92 -7.24 -4.64 -1.68
CA MET A 92 -6.19 -4.02 -2.49
C MET A 92 -5.59 -2.79 -1.78
N ALA A 93 -6.45 -1.91 -1.27
CA ALA A 93 -6.02 -0.70 -0.60
C ALA A 93 -5.21 -1.00 0.66
N THR A 94 -5.69 -1.95 1.47
CA THR A 94 -4.96 -2.42 2.65
C THR A 94 -3.64 -3.11 2.29
N GLY A 95 -3.61 -3.88 1.18
CA GLY A 95 -2.37 -4.48 0.67
C GLY A 95 -1.34 -3.43 0.24
N ALA A 96 -1.77 -2.35 -0.42
CA ALA A 96 -0.89 -1.23 -0.76
C ALA A 96 -0.38 -0.50 0.48
N ASP A 97 -1.22 -0.29 1.49
CA ASP A 97 -0.82 0.34 2.76
C ASP A 97 0.20 -0.52 3.53
N TRP A 98 0.05 -1.84 3.45
CA TRP A 98 1.01 -2.79 4.01
C TRP A 98 2.37 -2.75 3.28
N MET A 99 2.38 -2.50 1.97
CA MET A 99 3.60 -2.39 1.15
C MET A 99 4.11 -0.94 1.11
N SER A 100 4.95 -0.57 2.06
CA SER A 100 5.46 0.80 2.21
C SER A 100 7.00 0.89 2.05
N ALA A 101 7.59 2.06 2.32
CA ALA A 101 9.05 2.21 2.29
C ALA A 101 9.75 1.24 3.27
N ALA A 102 9.10 0.88 4.37
CA ALA A 102 9.59 -0.15 5.30
C ALA A 102 9.70 -1.53 4.61
N SER A 103 8.74 -1.87 3.76
CA SER A 103 8.71 -3.14 3.03
C SER A 103 9.68 -3.15 1.86
N PHE A 104 9.84 -2.03 1.16
CA PHE A 104 10.69 -1.94 -0.02
C PHE A 104 12.17 -1.73 0.35
N ILE A 105 12.46 -0.69 1.13
CA ILE A 105 13.83 -0.32 1.51
C ILE A 105 14.27 -1.10 2.75
N GLY A 106 13.42 -1.12 3.78
CA GLY A 106 13.74 -1.72 5.07
C GLY A 106 14.04 -3.22 4.96
N LEU A 107 13.13 -3.99 4.36
CA LEU A 107 13.33 -5.43 4.19
C LEU A 107 14.53 -5.77 3.31
N ALA A 108 14.74 -5.02 2.21
CA ALA A 108 15.90 -5.22 1.35
C ALA A 108 17.21 -4.96 2.11
N GLY A 109 17.26 -3.90 2.93
CA GLY A 109 18.40 -3.58 3.78
C GLY A 109 18.65 -4.65 4.85
N THR A 110 17.60 -5.12 5.53
CA THR A 110 17.71 -6.20 6.52
C THR A 110 18.21 -7.49 5.89
N LEU A 111 17.67 -7.91 4.73
CA LEU A 111 18.13 -9.10 4.01
C LEU A 111 19.59 -8.95 3.54
N TYR A 112 19.99 -7.75 3.10
CA TYR A 112 21.37 -7.50 2.69
C TYR A 112 22.36 -7.60 3.85
N LEU A 113 22.00 -7.13 5.05
CA LEU A 113 22.88 -7.11 6.21
C LEU A 113 22.87 -8.40 7.03
N GLN A 114 21.69 -9.02 7.21
CA GLN A 114 21.49 -10.16 8.10
C GLN A 114 21.34 -11.49 7.35
N GLY A 115 21.34 -11.45 6.02
CA GLY A 115 21.06 -12.63 5.20
C GLY A 115 19.61 -13.11 5.32
N PHE A 116 19.34 -14.24 4.68
CA PHE A 116 18.04 -14.87 4.66
C PHE A 116 17.81 -15.78 5.87
N SER A 117 18.78 -16.62 6.20
CA SER A 117 18.73 -17.61 7.30
C SER A 117 19.06 -17.02 8.67
N GLY A 118 19.72 -15.85 8.71
CA GLY A 118 20.15 -15.21 9.96
C GLY A 118 21.45 -15.78 10.52
N THR A 119 21.93 -15.16 11.58
CA THR A 119 23.10 -15.61 12.35
C THR A 119 22.65 -16.04 13.75
N PRO A 120 23.50 -16.68 14.58
CA PRO A 120 23.12 -17.01 15.96
C PRO A 120 22.65 -15.81 16.79
N ASP A 121 23.10 -14.60 16.44
CA ASP A 121 22.77 -13.36 17.13
C ASP A 121 21.63 -12.57 16.44
N ASP A 122 21.37 -12.80 15.15
CA ASP A 122 20.33 -12.12 14.38
C ASP A 122 19.32 -13.10 13.76
N PRO A 123 18.00 -12.91 13.95
CA PRO A 123 16.98 -13.86 13.51
C PRO A 123 16.81 -13.98 11.97
N GLY A 124 17.58 -13.22 11.18
CA GLY A 124 17.58 -13.26 9.71
C GLY A 124 16.38 -12.60 9.06
N GLY A 125 16.51 -12.24 7.79
CA GLY A 125 15.45 -11.54 7.07
C GLY A 125 14.17 -12.36 6.91
N LEU A 126 14.23 -13.70 6.92
CA LEU A 126 13.03 -14.54 6.91
C LEU A 126 12.13 -14.34 8.13
N ALA A 127 12.72 -14.25 9.32
CA ALA A 127 11.95 -14.07 10.54
C ALA A 127 11.20 -12.74 10.53
N PHE A 128 11.79 -11.69 9.95
CA PHE A 128 11.10 -10.42 9.73
C PHE A 128 9.92 -10.57 8.78
N VAL A 129 10.08 -11.24 7.64
CA VAL A 129 8.97 -11.47 6.69
C VAL A 129 7.84 -12.28 7.32
N LEU A 130 8.18 -13.39 7.98
CA LEU A 130 7.21 -14.29 8.60
C LEU A 130 6.51 -13.64 9.80
N GLY A 131 7.26 -12.98 10.69
CA GLY A 131 6.72 -12.30 11.85
C GLY A 131 5.81 -11.14 11.47
N TRP A 132 6.24 -10.29 10.53
CA TRP A 132 5.45 -9.17 10.06
C TRP A 132 4.21 -9.62 9.28
N THR A 133 4.37 -10.44 8.24
CA THR A 133 3.25 -10.89 7.41
C THR A 133 2.29 -11.78 8.20
N GLY A 134 2.84 -12.72 8.97
CA GLY A 134 2.07 -13.62 9.82
C GLY A 134 1.31 -12.86 10.91
N GLY A 135 1.96 -11.92 11.59
CA GLY A 135 1.33 -11.06 12.59
C GLY A 135 0.20 -10.22 11.98
N TYR A 136 0.40 -9.67 10.78
CA TYR A 136 -0.62 -8.94 10.05
C TYR A 136 -1.85 -9.82 9.74
N CYS A 137 -1.63 -11.05 9.25
CA CYS A 137 -2.70 -12.02 9.01
C CYS A 137 -3.46 -12.37 10.29
N LEU A 138 -2.77 -12.57 11.42
CA LEU A 138 -3.39 -12.86 12.71
C LEU A 138 -4.27 -11.69 13.18
N VAL A 139 -3.79 -10.45 13.08
CA VAL A 139 -4.60 -9.27 13.42
C VAL A 139 -5.82 -9.16 12.50
N ALA A 140 -5.66 -9.39 11.20
CA ALA A 140 -6.74 -9.32 10.23
C ALA A 140 -7.83 -10.38 10.47
N LEU A 141 -7.46 -11.60 10.86
CA LEU A 141 -8.39 -12.70 11.09
C LEU A 141 -9.00 -12.69 12.50
N LEU A 142 -8.20 -12.38 13.52
CA LEU A 142 -8.58 -12.54 14.92
C LEU A 142 -9.09 -11.24 15.55
N LEU A 143 -8.65 -10.07 15.11
CA LEU A 143 -9.00 -8.79 15.76
C LEU A 143 -9.96 -7.95 14.91
N ALA A 144 -9.71 -7.85 13.60
CA ALA A 144 -10.52 -7.00 12.72
C ALA A 144 -12.03 -7.32 12.73
N PRO A 145 -12.50 -8.59 12.83
CA PRO A 145 -13.93 -8.88 12.91
C PRO A 145 -14.59 -8.30 14.18
N TYR A 146 -13.89 -8.32 15.32
CA TYR A 146 -14.43 -7.78 16.58
C TYR A 146 -14.49 -6.25 16.55
N LEU A 147 -13.43 -5.59 16.05
CA LEU A 147 -13.41 -4.14 15.89
C LEU A 147 -14.50 -3.67 14.92
N ARG A 148 -14.75 -4.41 13.83
CA ARG A 148 -15.83 -4.12 12.89
C ARG A 148 -17.21 -4.21 13.53
N ARG A 149 -17.45 -5.19 14.40
CA ARG A 149 -18.71 -5.34 15.14
C ARG A 149 -18.91 -4.26 16.20
N PHE A 150 -17.82 -3.74 16.76
CA PHE A 150 -17.85 -2.67 17.76
C PHE A 150 -18.26 -1.30 17.18
N GLY A 151 -18.00 -1.06 15.88
CA GLY A 151 -18.61 0.03 15.13
C GLY A 151 -18.07 1.45 15.37
N GLN A 152 -17.21 1.65 16.37
CA GLN A 152 -16.51 2.93 16.60
C GLN A 152 -15.38 3.17 15.59
N TYR A 153 -14.91 4.41 15.53
CA TYR A 153 -13.92 4.87 14.56
C TYR A 153 -12.47 4.61 14.97
N THR A 154 -12.17 4.45 16.27
CA THR A 154 -10.78 4.40 16.76
C THR A 154 -10.52 3.25 17.76
N ILE A 155 -9.29 2.74 17.79
CA ILE A 155 -8.84 1.74 18.78
C ILE A 155 -8.86 2.30 20.21
N PRO A 156 -8.44 3.55 20.49
CA PRO A 156 -8.54 4.12 21.84
C PRO A 156 -9.98 4.16 22.38
N ASP A 157 -10.98 4.41 21.52
CA ASP A 157 -12.39 4.34 21.93
C ASP A 157 -12.82 2.92 22.26
N PHE A 158 -12.32 1.93 21.52
CA PHE A 158 -12.51 0.53 21.86
C PHE A 158 -11.94 0.20 23.23
N LEU A 159 -10.72 0.62 23.54
CA LEU A 159 -10.10 0.39 24.85
C LEU A 159 -10.87 1.08 25.98
N GLY A 160 -11.29 2.33 25.77
CA GLY A 160 -12.08 3.08 26.75
C GLY A 160 -13.43 2.43 27.07
N GLN A 161 -14.15 1.93 26.06
CA GLN A 161 -15.43 1.23 26.30
C GLN A 161 -15.24 -0.19 26.83
N ARG A 162 -14.20 -0.91 26.40
CA ARG A 162 -13.96 -2.30 26.80
C ARG A 162 -13.50 -2.45 28.25
N TYR A 163 -12.63 -1.55 28.71
CA TYR A 163 -12.02 -1.62 30.04
C TYR A 163 -12.59 -0.59 31.03
N GLY A 164 -13.38 0.37 30.53
CA GLY A 164 -13.96 1.43 31.34
C GLY A 164 -12.96 2.54 31.67
N GLY A 165 -13.44 3.79 31.60
CA GLY A 165 -12.70 4.96 32.05
C GLY A 165 -11.81 5.62 30.99
N ASN A 166 -11.30 6.81 31.35
CA ASN A 166 -10.46 7.62 30.46
C ASN A 166 -9.00 7.16 30.43
N LEU A 167 -8.54 6.40 31.43
CA LEU A 167 -7.15 5.95 31.51
C LEU A 167 -6.78 4.96 30.39
N PRO A 168 -7.55 3.88 30.12
CA PRO A 168 -7.28 3.00 28.98
C PRO A 168 -7.36 3.71 27.63
N ARG A 169 -8.29 4.68 27.49
CA ARG A 169 -8.39 5.52 26.30
C ARG A 169 -7.13 6.36 26.12
N LEU A 170 -6.64 7.02 27.18
CA LEU A 170 -5.46 7.87 27.10
C LEU A 170 -4.19 7.08 26.74
N ILE A 171 -4.03 5.88 27.33
CA ILE A 171 -2.95 4.95 26.96
C ILE A 171 -3.05 4.58 25.48
N GLY A 172 -4.26 4.25 25.01
CA GLY A 172 -4.51 3.96 23.60
C GLY A 172 -4.16 5.13 22.68
N VAL A 173 -4.54 6.36 23.04
CA VAL A 173 -4.20 7.57 22.28
C VAL A 173 -2.69 7.76 22.21
N PHE A 174 -1.99 7.66 23.35
CA PHE A 174 -0.54 7.80 23.40
C PHE A 174 0.16 6.75 22.53
N ALA A 175 -0.24 5.48 22.65
CA ALA A 175 0.29 4.39 21.83
C ALA A 175 0.03 4.62 20.33
N ALA A 176 -1.19 5.04 19.96
CA ALA A 176 -1.53 5.31 18.58
C ALA A 176 -0.69 6.46 17.99
N ILE A 177 -0.51 7.55 18.75
CA ILE A 177 0.33 8.69 18.33
C ILE A 177 1.79 8.26 18.20
N LEU A 178 2.34 7.56 19.19
CA LEU A 178 3.74 7.13 19.20
C LEU A 178 4.06 6.23 18.00
N CYS A 179 3.22 5.22 17.76
CA CYS A 179 3.38 4.32 16.62
C CYS A 179 3.24 5.07 15.29
N SER A 180 2.21 5.91 15.15
CA SER A 180 1.96 6.65 13.91
C SER A 180 3.07 7.65 13.61
N PHE A 181 3.56 8.39 14.61
CA PHE A 181 4.61 9.37 14.44
C PHE A 181 5.92 8.73 14.01
N THR A 182 6.33 7.66 14.71
CA THR A 182 7.53 6.89 14.36
C THR A 182 7.45 6.39 12.91
N TYR A 183 6.29 5.86 12.53
CA TYR A 183 6.09 5.34 11.18
C TYR A 183 6.13 6.46 10.13
N VAL A 184 5.45 7.57 10.35
CA VAL A 184 5.42 8.72 9.42
C VAL A 184 6.81 9.28 9.20
N VAL A 185 7.64 9.40 10.24
CA VAL A 185 9.04 9.87 10.10
C VAL A 185 9.83 8.96 9.16
N ALA A 186 9.74 7.64 9.34
CA ALA A 186 10.41 6.67 8.47
C ALA A 186 9.93 6.77 7.01
N GLN A 187 8.62 6.96 6.79
CA GLN A 187 8.06 7.10 5.44
C GLN A 187 8.50 8.40 4.76
N ILE A 188 8.52 9.53 5.49
CA ILE A 188 8.98 10.82 4.98
C ILE A 188 10.45 10.72 4.53
N TYR A 189 11.29 10.10 5.37
CA TYR A 189 12.69 9.88 5.03
C TYR A 189 12.84 9.00 3.77
N GLY A 190 12.07 7.90 3.69
CA GLY A 190 12.05 7.03 2.51
C GLY A 190 11.65 7.76 1.22
N VAL A 191 10.62 8.61 1.28
CA VAL A 191 10.19 9.44 0.14
C VAL A 191 11.28 10.40 -0.30
N GLY A 192 11.93 11.10 0.64
CA GLY A 192 13.04 12.00 0.35
C GLY A 192 14.21 11.26 -0.29
N LEU A 193 14.61 10.12 0.26
CA LEU A 193 15.73 9.31 -0.22
C LEU A 193 15.48 8.82 -1.66
N ILE A 194 14.32 8.22 -1.93
CA ILE A 194 13.96 7.75 -3.28
C ILE A 194 13.94 8.91 -4.27
N THR A 195 13.33 10.04 -3.90
CA THR A 195 13.19 11.19 -4.80
C THR A 195 14.55 11.76 -5.16
N THR A 196 15.44 11.96 -4.18
CA THR A 196 16.81 12.44 -4.43
C THR A 196 17.59 11.49 -5.33
N HIS A 197 17.52 10.18 -5.06
CA HIS A 197 18.27 9.20 -5.85
C HIS A 197 17.78 9.07 -7.29
N LEU A 198 16.47 9.14 -7.54
CA LEU A 198 15.91 8.94 -8.88
C LEU A 198 15.85 10.21 -9.73
N THR A 199 15.71 11.38 -9.10
CA THR A 199 15.48 12.66 -9.81
C THR A 199 16.61 13.67 -9.65
N GLY A 200 17.55 13.44 -8.73
CA GLY A 200 18.61 14.39 -8.40
C GLY A 200 18.13 15.68 -7.69
N ILE A 201 16.84 15.77 -7.38
CA ILE A 201 16.26 16.89 -6.62
C ILE A 201 16.79 16.85 -5.18
N ALA A 202 16.96 18.03 -4.56
CA ALA A 202 17.35 18.11 -3.15
C ALA A 202 16.35 17.38 -2.24
N PHE A 203 16.87 16.75 -1.18
CA PHE A 203 16.10 15.89 -0.28
C PHE A 203 14.87 16.59 0.32
N GLU A 204 15.02 17.84 0.78
CA GLU A 204 13.93 18.62 1.35
C GLU A 204 12.84 18.92 0.33
N LEU A 205 13.22 19.28 -0.90
CA LEU A 205 12.27 19.53 -1.99
C LEU A 205 11.53 18.26 -2.39
N GLY A 206 12.22 17.12 -2.44
CA GLY A 206 11.61 15.82 -2.70
C GLY A 206 10.54 15.46 -1.67
N ILE A 207 10.82 15.72 -0.39
CA ILE A 207 9.85 15.56 0.69
C ILE A 207 8.62 16.45 0.48
N PHE A 208 8.81 17.75 0.21
CA PHE A 208 7.68 18.66 0.04
C PHE A 208 6.81 18.30 -1.16
N LEU A 209 7.40 17.87 -2.28
CA LEU A 209 6.67 17.43 -3.46
C LEU A 209 5.87 16.15 -3.17
N GLY A 210 6.49 15.16 -2.53
CA GLY A 210 5.82 13.90 -2.17
C GLY A 210 4.70 14.09 -1.14
N LEU A 211 4.98 14.82 -0.06
CA LEU A 211 4.00 15.13 0.98
C LEU A 211 2.87 16.03 0.48
N GLY A 212 3.18 17.02 -0.36
CA GLY A 212 2.17 17.92 -0.93
C GLY A 212 1.09 17.15 -1.68
N GLY A 213 1.49 16.17 -2.52
CA GLY A 213 0.55 15.32 -3.24
C GLY A 213 -0.34 14.45 -2.32
N ILE A 214 0.27 13.82 -1.32
CA ILE A 214 -0.43 12.95 -0.36
C ILE A 214 -1.39 13.76 0.53
N LEU A 215 -0.95 14.92 1.02
CA LEU A 215 -1.78 15.79 1.84
C LEU A 215 -2.95 16.33 1.04
N LEU A 216 -2.72 16.79 -0.20
CA LEU A 216 -3.79 17.30 -1.06
C LEU A 216 -4.89 16.24 -1.27
N CYS A 217 -4.53 14.98 -1.53
CA CYS A 217 -5.53 13.96 -1.76
C CYS A 217 -6.27 13.56 -0.47
N SER A 218 -5.55 13.43 0.64
CA SER A 218 -6.11 13.02 1.93
C SER A 218 -7.02 14.08 2.53
N PHE A 219 -6.60 15.36 2.53
CA PHE A 219 -7.40 16.46 3.09
C PHE A 219 -8.70 16.71 2.32
N LEU A 220 -8.68 16.60 0.99
CA LEU A 220 -9.86 16.92 0.19
C LEU A 220 -10.92 15.82 0.23
N GLY A 221 -10.53 14.54 0.16
CA GLY A 221 -11.47 13.44 -0.03
C GLY A 221 -11.54 12.39 1.09
N GLY A 222 -10.75 12.55 2.16
CA GLY A 222 -10.77 11.64 3.31
C GLY A 222 -10.51 10.18 2.93
N MET A 223 -11.11 9.25 3.69
CA MET A 223 -10.94 7.81 3.51
C MET A 223 -11.31 7.35 2.10
N ARG A 224 -12.30 7.96 1.45
CA ARG A 224 -12.65 7.62 0.08
C ARG A 224 -11.52 7.92 -0.90
N ALA A 225 -10.93 9.11 -0.84
CA ALA A 225 -9.78 9.44 -1.68
C ALA A 225 -8.62 8.50 -1.40
N VAL A 226 -8.29 8.30 -0.12
CA VAL A 226 -7.20 7.43 0.32
C VAL A 226 -7.36 6.01 -0.21
N THR A 227 -8.57 5.44 -0.13
CA THR A 227 -8.80 4.09 -0.65
C THR A 227 -8.61 4.02 -2.17
N TRP A 228 -9.11 5.00 -2.93
CA TRP A 228 -8.95 4.97 -4.38
C TRP A 228 -7.51 5.24 -4.84
N THR A 229 -6.75 6.07 -4.13
CA THR A 229 -5.31 6.22 -4.37
C THR A 229 -4.57 4.93 -4.03
N GLN A 230 -4.88 4.28 -2.90
CA GLN A 230 -4.27 3.02 -2.49
C GLN A 230 -4.58 1.86 -3.46
N VAL A 231 -5.80 1.76 -3.99
CA VAL A 231 -6.12 0.78 -5.05
C VAL A 231 -5.26 1.02 -6.30
N SER A 232 -5.04 2.28 -6.67
CA SER A 232 -4.19 2.62 -7.82
C SER A 232 -2.73 2.25 -7.54
N GLN A 233 -2.23 2.58 -6.34
CA GLN A 233 -0.88 2.20 -5.88
C GLN A 233 -0.70 0.68 -5.85
N TYR A 234 -1.71 -0.08 -5.40
CA TYR A 234 -1.66 -1.54 -5.40
C TYR A 234 -1.35 -2.11 -6.78
N ILE A 235 -2.02 -1.59 -7.82
CA ILE A 235 -1.80 -2.03 -9.21
C ILE A 235 -0.38 -1.72 -9.66
N ILE A 236 0.12 -0.53 -9.32
CA ILE A 236 1.49 -0.11 -9.66
C ILE A 236 2.51 -1.03 -8.98
N ILE A 237 2.37 -1.22 -7.67
CA ILE A 237 3.28 -1.98 -6.82
C ILE A 237 3.27 -3.46 -7.21
N ILE A 238 2.10 -4.08 -7.43
CA ILE A 238 2.04 -5.50 -7.79
C ILE A 238 2.72 -5.76 -9.13
N LEU A 239 2.57 -4.86 -10.11
CA LEU A 239 3.29 -4.96 -11.38
C LEU A 239 4.80 -4.76 -11.18
N ALA A 240 5.19 -3.75 -10.42
CA ALA A 240 6.59 -3.44 -10.13
C ALA A 240 7.33 -4.60 -9.44
N TYR A 241 6.67 -5.31 -8.51
CA TYR A 241 7.26 -6.46 -7.84
C TYR A 241 7.16 -7.76 -8.65
N MET A 242 6.03 -8.03 -9.30
CA MET A 242 5.85 -9.30 -9.99
C MET A 242 6.69 -9.41 -11.25
N ILE A 243 6.91 -8.33 -11.99
CA ILE A 243 7.69 -8.38 -13.24
C ILE A 243 9.13 -8.87 -13.01
N PRO A 244 9.94 -8.27 -12.11
CA PRO A 244 11.30 -8.75 -11.86
C PRO A 244 11.34 -10.15 -11.26
N VAL A 245 10.42 -10.46 -10.33
CA VAL A 245 10.39 -11.77 -9.66
C VAL A 245 10.05 -12.90 -10.63
N VAL A 246 9.06 -12.70 -11.52
CA VAL A 246 8.72 -13.66 -12.57
C VAL A 246 9.88 -13.82 -13.55
N TRP A 247 10.50 -12.71 -13.98
CA TRP A 247 11.64 -12.76 -14.88
C TRP A 247 12.82 -13.55 -14.30
N LEU A 248 13.14 -13.31 -13.03
CA LEU A 248 14.18 -14.03 -12.31
C LEU A 248 13.85 -15.52 -12.16
N SER A 249 12.59 -15.85 -11.84
CA SER A 249 12.12 -17.24 -11.75
C SER A 249 12.30 -17.96 -13.08
N VAL A 250 11.90 -17.37 -14.20
CA VAL A 250 12.10 -17.98 -15.54
C VAL A 250 13.59 -18.22 -15.81
N LYS A 251 14.46 -17.26 -15.50
CA LYS A 251 15.91 -17.41 -15.71
C LYS A 251 16.54 -18.49 -14.82
N GLN A 252 16.07 -18.67 -13.59
CA GLN A 252 16.71 -19.57 -12.62
C GLN A 252 16.08 -20.97 -12.55
N THR A 253 14.78 -21.10 -12.81
CA THR A 253 14.03 -22.35 -12.66
C THR A 253 13.32 -22.78 -13.93
N GLY A 254 13.23 -21.93 -14.95
CA GLY A 254 12.43 -22.17 -16.16
C GLY A 254 10.92 -22.04 -15.95
N VAL A 255 10.45 -21.77 -14.72
CA VAL A 255 9.02 -21.69 -14.38
C VAL A 255 8.65 -20.22 -14.12
N PRO A 256 7.60 -19.68 -14.74
CA PRO A 256 7.21 -18.27 -14.59
C PRO A 256 6.40 -17.99 -13.32
N ILE A 257 6.09 -19.01 -12.51
CA ILE A 257 5.31 -18.87 -11.27
C ILE A 257 6.27 -19.00 -10.08
N PRO A 258 6.82 -17.88 -9.57
CA PRO A 258 7.81 -17.91 -8.49
C PRO A 258 7.27 -18.54 -7.21
N GLN A 259 5.96 -18.41 -6.93
CA GLN A 259 5.32 -18.91 -5.72
C GLN A 259 5.42 -20.43 -5.55
N ILE A 260 5.53 -21.18 -6.66
CA ILE A 260 5.60 -22.65 -6.64
C ILE A 260 7.05 -23.12 -6.47
N VAL A 261 8.01 -22.39 -7.02
CA VAL A 261 9.41 -22.84 -7.11
C VAL A 261 10.33 -22.17 -6.08
N TYR A 262 9.77 -21.24 -5.30
CA TYR A 262 10.49 -20.52 -4.25
C TYR A 262 11.24 -21.45 -3.28
N GLY A 263 10.63 -22.57 -2.88
CA GLY A 263 11.26 -23.52 -1.95
C GLY A 263 12.60 -24.08 -2.44
N VAL A 264 12.69 -24.42 -3.73
CA VAL A 264 13.92 -24.95 -4.34
C VAL A 264 15.02 -23.89 -4.39
N GLN A 265 14.66 -22.60 -4.54
CA GLN A 265 15.64 -21.52 -4.50
C GLN A 265 16.07 -21.22 -3.06
N MET A 266 15.20 -21.41 -2.08
CA MET A 266 15.58 -21.21 -0.69
C MET A 266 16.59 -22.20 -0.19
N GLU A 267 16.48 -23.47 -0.57
CA GLU A 267 17.50 -24.47 -0.26
C GLU A 267 18.88 -24.07 -0.83
N LYS A 268 18.91 -23.54 -2.05
CA LYS A 268 20.16 -23.08 -2.69
C LYS A 268 20.76 -21.86 -2.02
N ILE A 269 19.94 -20.91 -1.58
CA ILE A 269 20.40 -19.71 -0.88
C ILE A 269 20.90 -20.08 0.52
N SER A 270 20.15 -20.93 1.24
CA SER A 270 20.57 -21.41 2.56
C SER A 270 21.84 -22.27 2.53
N ALA A 271 22.17 -22.89 1.39
CA ALA A 271 23.43 -23.62 1.22
C ALA A 271 24.63 -22.72 0.85
N ARG A 272 24.39 -21.45 0.51
CA ARG A 272 25.42 -20.46 0.14
C ARG A 272 25.75 -19.48 1.26
N GLU A 273 24.83 -19.30 2.19
CA GLU A 273 25.03 -18.61 3.48
C GLU A 273 25.74 -19.54 4.46
#